data_AF-A0A6G1JGM3-F1
#
_entry.id   AF-A0A6G1JGM3-F1
#
_cell.length_a   1.000
_cell.length_b   1.000
_cell.length_c   1.000
_cell.angle_alpha   90.00
_cell.angle_beta   90.00
_cell.angle_gamma   90.00
#
_symmetry.space_group_name_H-M   'P 1'
#
loop_
_entity.id
_entity.type
_entity.pdbx_description
1 polymer ?
#
loop_
_entity_poly.entity_id
_entity_poly.type
_entity_poly.pdbx_seq_one_letter_code
_entity_poly.pdbx_strand_id
1 'polypeptide(L)'
;PTRLLDLESGNTTDGIRLLETAFASLPTPVHYAALSYCEEPKHAADVQLSTTPDTYSAHPEGISACSITRSLQDAITKTRALSIRYLWVDALCIIQGDLNDWMRES
;
A
#
# COMPACT_ATOMS: atom_id res chain seq x y z
N PRO A 1 -1.39 11.94 3.37
CA PRO A 1 -1.46 10.54 3.88
C PRO A 1 -0.38 10.32 4.95
N THR A 2 -0.70 9.55 6.00
CA THR A 2 0.27 9.21 7.06
C THR A 2 1.09 7.98 6.72
N ARG A 3 0.63 7.18 5.75
CA ARG A 3 1.34 6.02 5.23
C ARG A 3 1.46 6.06 3.71
N LEU A 4 2.52 5.49 3.15
CA LEU A 4 2.75 5.38 1.71
C LEU A 4 3.47 4.07 1.41
N LEU A 5 3.13 3.42 0.30
CA LEU A 5 3.89 2.29 -0.23
C LEU A 5 5.10 2.83 -1.00
N ASP A 6 6.29 2.38 -0.63
CA ASP A 6 7.52 2.59 -1.40
C ASP A 6 7.68 1.45 -2.39
N LEU A 7 7.61 1.79 -3.68
CA LEU A 7 7.73 0.85 -4.79
C LEU A 7 9.18 0.56 -5.19
N GLU A 8 10.16 1.26 -4.59
CA GLU A 8 11.59 1.14 -4.90
C GLU A 8 12.41 0.65 -3.70
N SER A 9 11.80 0.43 -2.52
CA SER A 9 12.51 -0.01 -1.32
C SER A 9 12.64 -1.53 -1.25
N GLY A 10 13.65 -2.07 -1.92
CA GLY A 10 14.05 -3.46 -1.74
C GLY A 10 15.15 -3.89 -2.69
N ASN A 11 16.12 -4.66 -2.19
CA ASN A 11 17.15 -5.35 -3.00
C ASN A 11 16.56 -6.49 -3.87
N THR A 12 15.24 -6.60 -3.96
CA THR A 12 14.50 -7.60 -4.73
C THR A 12 13.52 -6.87 -5.64
N THR A 13 13.35 -7.38 -6.86
CA THR A 13 12.50 -6.84 -7.94
C THR A 13 11.04 -6.61 -7.56
N ASP A 14 10.60 -7.13 -6.41
CA ASP A 14 9.24 -7.13 -5.88
C ASP A 14 9.09 -6.47 -4.50
N GLY A 15 10.15 -5.86 -3.95
CA GLY A 15 10.14 -5.29 -2.60
C GLY A 15 9.26 -4.04 -2.50
N ILE A 16 8.01 -4.22 -2.06
CA ILE A 16 7.09 -3.13 -1.73
C ILE A 16 7.03 -3.03 -0.21
N ARG A 17 7.12 -1.81 0.33
CA ARG A 17 7.11 -1.57 1.78
C ARG A 17 6.14 -0.48 2.15
N LEU A 18 5.41 -0.68 3.25
CA LEU A 18 4.62 0.39 3.84
C LEU A 18 5.54 1.27 4.69
N LEU A 19 5.59 2.56 4.36
CA LEU A 19 6.32 3.58 5.08
C LEU A 19 5.36 4.49 5.82
N GLU A 20 5.69 4.84 7.05
CA GLU A 20 5.04 5.93 7.77
C GLU A 20 5.72 7.26 7.42
N THR A 21 4.95 8.22 6.89
CA THR A 21 5.47 9.51 6.41
C THR A 21 6.04 10.37 7.53
N ALA A 22 5.61 10.13 8.79
CA ALA A 22 6.15 10.82 9.97
C ALA A 22 7.58 10.42 10.31
N PHE A 23 8.00 9.20 9.94
CA PHE A 23 9.33 8.64 10.28
C PHE A 23 10.22 8.46 9.05
N ALA A 24 9.64 8.48 7.85
CA ALA A 24 10.38 8.36 6.61
C ALA A 24 11.06 9.69 6.22
N SER A 25 12.34 9.63 5.88
CA SER A 25 13.06 10.75 5.23
C SER A 25 12.64 10.86 3.77
N LEU A 26 11.44 11.39 3.53
CA LEU A 26 10.88 11.55 2.19
C LEU A 26 11.36 12.85 1.53
N PRO A 27 11.58 12.87 0.21
CA PRO A 27 11.90 14.08 -0.53
C PRO A 27 10.73 15.08 -0.47
N THR A 28 11.03 16.38 -0.34
CA THR A 28 10.03 17.45 -0.34
C THR A 28 10.12 18.27 -1.63
N PRO A 29 9.04 18.39 -2.43
CA PRO A 29 7.72 17.79 -2.24
C PRO A 29 7.68 16.27 -2.52
N VAL A 30 6.81 15.56 -1.79
CA VAL A 30 6.59 14.12 -1.99
C VAL A 30 5.60 13.92 -3.13
N HIS A 31 6.02 13.20 -4.17
CA HIS A 31 5.14 12.79 -5.26
C HIS A 31 4.62 11.37 -5.03
N TYR A 32 3.31 11.21 -4.95
CA TYR A 32 2.66 9.91 -4.82
C TYR A 32 1.42 9.83 -5.71
N ALA A 33 1.08 8.61 -6.13
CA ALA A 33 -0.21 8.31 -6.74
C ALA A 33 -1.16 7.79 -5.66
N ALA A 34 -2.45 8.08 -5.77
CA ALA A 34 -3.47 7.54 -4.88
C ALA A 34 -4.42 6.63 -5.67
N LEU A 35 -4.63 5.42 -5.15
CA LEU A 35 -5.59 4.45 -5.65
C LEU A 35 -6.59 4.17 -4.53
N SER A 36 -7.81 4.68 -4.66
CA SER A 36 -8.91 4.21 -3.83
C SER A 36 -9.61 3.07 -4.56
N TYR A 37 -9.58 1.89 -3.96
CA TYR A 37 -10.21 0.70 -4.46
C TYR A 37 -11.43 0.39 -3.60
N CYS A 38 -12.63 0.66 -4.13
CA CYS A 38 -13.86 0.21 -3.48
C CYS A 38 -13.89 -1.32 -3.47
N GLU A 39 -13.92 -1.90 -2.27
CA GLU A 39 -14.11 -3.32 -2.04
C GLU A 39 -15.44 -3.76 -2.67
N GLU A 40 -15.39 -4.42 -3.82
CA GLU A 40 -16.60 -5.01 -4.39
C GLU A 40 -17.00 -6.23 -3.54
N PRO A 41 -18.27 -6.32 -3.11
CA PRO A 41 -18.71 -7.45 -2.33
C PRO A 41 -18.77 -8.70 -3.23
N LYS A 42 -17.83 -9.62 -2.98
CA LYS A 42 -17.83 -11.07 -3.28
C LYS A 42 -17.20 -11.49 -4.63
N HIS A 43 -16.11 -12.24 -4.54
CA HIS A 43 -16.02 -13.66 -4.90
C HIS A 43 -14.87 -14.31 -4.08
N ALA A 44 -15.11 -15.49 -3.53
CA ALA A 44 -14.22 -16.22 -2.60
C ALA A 44 -12.87 -16.70 -3.20
N ALA A 45 -12.40 -16.11 -4.29
CA ALA A 45 -11.21 -16.54 -5.02
C ALA A 45 -10.10 -15.48 -5.12
N ASP A 46 -10.38 -14.21 -4.88
CA ASP A 46 -9.38 -13.14 -4.82
C ASP A 46 -9.33 -12.62 -3.37
N VAL A 47 -8.44 -13.21 -2.56
CA VAL A 47 -8.17 -12.69 -1.21
C VAL A 47 -7.47 -11.35 -1.41
N GLN A 48 -8.22 -10.26 -1.22
CA GLN A 48 -7.67 -8.91 -1.23
C GLN A 48 -6.63 -8.80 -0.11
N LEU A 49 -5.39 -8.45 -0.46
CA LEU A 49 -4.40 -8.08 0.56
C LEU A 49 -4.93 -6.85 1.29
N SER A 50 -5.06 -6.98 2.60
CA SER A 50 -5.59 -5.93 3.43
C SER A 50 -4.76 -5.81 4.70
N THR A 51 -4.53 -4.57 5.12
CA THR A 51 -3.80 -4.31 6.36
C THR A 51 -4.74 -4.50 7.54
N THR A 52 -4.65 -5.64 8.21
CA THR A 52 -5.27 -5.87 9.52
C THR A 52 -4.30 -5.52 10.65
N PRO A 53 -4.77 -5.32 11.89
CA PRO A 53 -3.89 -5.06 13.04
C PRO A 53 -2.79 -6.11 13.20
N ASP A 54 -3.11 -7.39 12.96
CA ASP A 54 -2.18 -8.51 13.03
C ASP A 54 -1.11 -8.48 11.92
N THR A 55 -1.47 -7.98 10.73
CA THR A 55 -0.55 -7.96 9.59
C THR A 55 0.25 -6.65 9.54
N TYR A 56 -0.26 -5.56 10.14
CA TYR A 56 0.39 -4.24 10.17
C TYR A 56 1.84 -4.29 10.64
N SER A 57 2.13 -5.08 11.68
CA SER A 57 3.49 -5.21 12.22
C SER A 57 4.50 -5.81 11.24
N ALA A 58 4.04 -6.58 10.24
CA ALA A 58 4.90 -7.24 9.25
C ALA A 58 5.09 -6.43 7.95
N HIS A 59 4.22 -5.45 7.67
CA HIS A 59 4.29 -4.62 6.45
C HIS A 59 5.55 -3.74 6.31
N PRO A 60 6.17 -3.23 7.41
CA PRO A 60 7.44 -2.51 7.33
C PRO A 60 8.61 -3.39 6.85
N GLU A 61 8.56 -4.70 7.10
CA GLU A 61 9.61 -5.63 6.70
C GLU A 61 9.56 -5.95 5.20
N GLY A 62 8.35 -5.95 4.63
CA GLY A 62 8.09 -6.11 3.21
C GLY A 62 6.76 -6.80 2.96
N ILE A 63 6.05 -6.34 1.94
CA ILE A 63 4.82 -6.97 1.47
C ILE A 63 5.19 -7.96 0.37
N SER A 64 4.83 -9.23 0.54
CA SER A 64 5.09 -10.24 -0.49
C SER A 64 4.26 -9.95 -1.74
N ALA A 65 4.90 -9.78 -2.90
CA ALA A 65 4.18 -9.58 -4.17
C ALA A 65 3.21 -10.72 -4.52
N CYS A 66 3.47 -11.94 -4.03
CA CYS A 66 2.58 -13.10 -4.17
C CYS A 66 1.25 -12.93 -3.40
N SER A 67 1.23 -12.06 -2.40
CA SER A 67 0.04 -11.79 -1.59
C SER A 67 -0.82 -10.66 -2.16
N ILE A 68 -0.29 -9.91 -3.13
CA ILE A 68 -0.94 -8.76 -3.75
C ILE A 68 -1.87 -9.21 -4.90
N THR A 69 -3.08 -8.65 -4.97
CA THR A 69 -4.03 -8.93 -6.05
C THR A 69 -3.51 -8.44 -7.40
N ARG A 70 -3.99 -9.04 -8.50
CA ARG A 70 -3.60 -8.64 -9.87
C ARG A 70 -3.86 -7.16 -10.14
N SER A 71 -4.97 -6.62 -9.65
CA SER A 71 -5.32 -5.21 -9.79
C SER A 71 -4.28 -4.28 -9.16
N LEU A 72 -3.78 -4.64 -7.98
CA LEU A 72 -2.77 -3.85 -7.29
C LEU A 72 -1.39 -4.02 -7.95
N GLN A 73 -1.04 -5.20 -8.47
CA GLN A 73 0.17 -5.40 -9.29
C GLN A 73 0.16 -4.51 -10.54
N ASP A 74 -0.99 -4.42 -11.23
CA ASP A 74 -1.17 -3.54 -12.37
C ASP A 74 -1.02 -2.07 -11.97
N ALA A 75 -1.61 -1.66 -10.85
CA ALA A 75 -1.47 -0.30 -10.33
C ALA A 75 -0.01 0.04 -10.01
N ILE A 76 0.73 -0.88 -9.39
CA ILE A 76 2.16 -0.73 -9.11
C ILE A 76 2.94 -0.58 -10.41
N THR A 77 2.69 -1.44 -11.40
CA THR A 77 3.36 -1.41 -12.71
C THR A 77 3.10 -0.08 -13.43
N LYS A 78 1.85 0.40 -13.43
CA LYS A 78 1.49 1.68 -14.02
C LYS A 78 2.12 2.86 -13.29
N THR A 79 2.10 2.83 -11.96
CA THR A 79 2.72 3.87 -11.11
C THR A 79 4.23 3.94 -11.37
N ARG A 80 4.90 2.80 -11.47
CA ARG A 80 6.32 2.71 -11.86
C ARG A 80 6.56 3.23 -13.28
N ALA A 81 5.69 2.91 -14.24
CA ALA A 81 5.79 3.42 -15.61
C ALA A 81 5.62 4.95 -15.69
N LEU A 82 4.89 5.55 -14.74
CA LEU A 82 4.76 7.00 -14.58
C LEU A 82 5.95 7.65 -13.83
N SER A 83 6.98 6.88 -13.48
CA SER A 83 8.12 7.33 -12.66
C SER A 83 7.70 7.90 -11.29
N ILE A 84 6.60 7.37 -10.74
CA ILE A 84 6.15 7.70 -9.38
C ILE A 84 6.61 6.59 -8.44
N ARG A 85 7.38 6.96 -7.43
CA ARG A 85 7.94 6.01 -6.45
C ARG A 85 6.93 5.59 -5.39
N TYR A 86 6.06 6.50 -4.98
CA TYR A 86 5.18 6.29 -3.84
C TYR A 86 3.74 6.05 -4.29
N LEU A 87 3.09 5.05 -3.70
CA LEU A 87 1.69 4.74 -3.97
C LEU A 87 0.91 4.71 -2.66
N TRP A 88 -0.25 5.36 -2.63
CA TRP A 88 -1.21 5.27 -1.55
C TRP A 88 -2.37 4.38 -2.00
N VAL A 89 -2.73 3.39 -1.19
CA VAL A 89 -3.84 2.46 -1.47
C VAL A 89 -4.67 2.30 -0.22
N ASP A 90 -5.96 2.55 -0.28
CA ASP A 90 -6.86 2.44 0.88
C ASP A 90 -6.79 1.06 1.56
N ALA A 91 -6.83 -0.03 0.81
CA ALA A 91 -6.77 -1.39 1.35
C ALA A 91 -5.48 -1.71 2.13
N LEU A 92 -4.37 -1.00 1.86
CA LEU A 92 -3.07 -1.26 2.48
C LEU A 92 -2.59 -0.15 3.42
N CYS A 93 -2.96 1.09 3.14
CA CYS A 93 -2.61 2.21 3.99
C CYS A 93 -3.58 2.31 5.17
N ILE A 94 -4.85 1.96 5.01
CA ILE A 94 -5.83 2.00 6.10
C ILE A 94 -5.87 0.65 6.82
N ILE A 95 -5.82 0.69 8.15
CA ILE A 95 -6.00 -0.51 8.99
C ILE A 95 -7.48 -0.90 8.99
N GLN A 96 -7.80 -2.01 8.33
CA GLN A 96 -9.16 -2.51 8.27
C GLN A 96 -9.60 -3.05 9.64
N GLY A 97 -10.81 -2.65 10.05
CA GLY A 97 -11.36 -2.95 11.38
C GLY A 97 -11.01 -1.90 12.45
N ASP A 98 -10.18 -0.90 12.15
CA ASP A 98 -9.95 0.24 13.03
C ASP A 98 -10.69 1.50 12.50
N LEU A 99 -11.80 1.84 13.15
CA LEU A 99 -12.61 3.01 12.79
C LEU A 99 -11.87 4.33 12.99
N ASN A 100 -10.94 4.42 13.95
CA ASN A 100 -10.18 5.65 14.17
C ASN A 100 -9.13 5.84 13.06
N ASP A 101 -8.50 4.74 12.64
CA ASP A 101 -7.53 4.76 11.54
C ASP A 101 -8.23 5.06 10.21
N TRP A 102 -9.40 4.45 9.97
CA TRP A 102 -10.26 4.76 8.83
C TRP A 102 -10.58 6.26 8.76
N MET A 103 -11.06 6.87 9.85
CA MET A 103 -11.36 8.32 9.87
C MET A 103 -10.13 9.21 9.65
N ARG A 104 -8.92 8.71 9.92
CA ARG A 104 -7.67 9.47 9.83
C ARG A 104 -7.05 9.41 8.44
N GLU A 105 -7.20 8.28 7.76
CA GLU A 105 -6.58 8.00 6.47
C GLU A 105 -7.58 8.05 5.28
N SER A 106 -8.90 8.06 5.52
CA SER A 106 -9.95 8.25 4.48
C SER A 106 -9.98 9.65 3.88
#